data_AF-A0A242KX31-F1
#
_entry.id   AF-A0A242KX31-F1
#
_cell.length_a   1.000
_cell.length_b   1.000
_cell.length_c   1.000
_cell.angle_alpha   90.00
_cell.angle_beta   90.00
_cell.angle_gamma   90.00
#
_symmetry.space_group_name_H-M   'P 1'
#
loop_
_entity.id
_entity.type
_entity.pdbx_description
1 polymer ?
#
loop_
_entity_poly.entity_id
_entity_poly.type
_entity_poly.pdbx_seq_one_letter_code
_entity_poly.pdbx_strand_id
1 'polypeptide(L)'
;MEKIEWRKTDPSYRMSKKPHLMTLPAQNFFCINGIGDPNGEEFKRRVGCLYAVSYTIRMAPKNDWLIPDYSPYTVYPLEGQWGLQEKFLNEPVMLKEHFSYQLMIKQPDFVTPQVAAGALVRAKTKIPEDLASQLIFKTIEEGLVAQILHIGSYDDEPETFEKLAFFLKEKGYRRTSKEHKEIYMSDPRRTEPEKLKTILRVTVEQDKSVEVSDIN
;
A
#
# COMPACT_ATOMS: atom_id res chain seq x y z
N MET A 1 5.30 -7.41 26.41
CA MET A 1 4.62 -6.31 25.73
C MET A 1 3.37 -6.85 25.05
N GLU A 2 2.32 -6.04 24.96
CA GLU A 2 1.05 -6.42 24.35
C GLU A 2 1.19 -6.62 22.84
N LYS A 3 0.37 -7.49 22.25
CA LYS A 3 0.39 -7.75 20.81
C LYS A 3 -0.23 -6.57 20.07
N ILE A 4 0.45 -6.07 19.03
CA ILE A 4 -0.11 -5.06 18.12
C ILE A 4 -1.23 -5.69 17.28
N GLU A 5 -2.46 -5.26 17.55
CA GLU A 5 -3.67 -5.66 16.83
C GLU A 5 -4.09 -4.56 15.84
N TRP A 6 -3.22 -4.26 14.86
CA TRP A 6 -3.42 -3.15 13.92
C TRP A 6 -4.73 -3.26 13.12
N ARG A 7 -5.22 -4.48 12.84
CA ARG A 7 -6.53 -4.69 12.17
C ARG A 7 -7.71 -4.06 12.92
N LYS A 8 -7.58 -3.87 14.24
CA LYS A 8 -8.60 -3.29 15.10
C LYS A 8 -8.32 -1.83 15.47
N THR A 9 -7.04 -1.48 15.55
CA THR A 9 -6.58 -0.22 16.16
C THR A 9 -6.12 0.82 15.15
N ASP A 10 -5.67 0.40 13.96
CA ASP A 10 -5.14 1.30 12.94
C ASP A 10 -6.27 1.67 11.95
N PRO A 11 -6.73 2.93 11.93
CA PRO A 11 -7.82 3.37 11.07
C PRO A 11 -7.48 3.28 9.57
N SER A 12 -6.19 3.28 9.21
CA SER A 12 -5.76 3.17 7.82
C SER A 12 -6.08 1.81 7.19
N TYR A 13 -6.33 0.77 8.00
CA TYR A 13 -6.75 -0.57 7.55
C TYR A 13 -8.23 -0.85 7.76
N ARG A 14 -9.04 0.17 8.08
CA ARG A 14 -10.48 0.03 8.29
C ARG A 14 -11.21 -0.30 6.99
N MET A 15 -11.77 -1.49 6.91
CA MET A 15 -12.60 -1.93 5.78
C MET A 15 -13.99 -1.28 5.83
N SER A 16 -14.19 -0.19 5.11
CA SER A 16 -15.48 0.51 4.99
C SER A 16 -15.95 0.59 3.54
N LYS A 17 -17.17 0.12 3.26
CA LYS A 17 -17.83 0.30 1.95
C LYS A 17 -18.21 1.75 1.66
N LYS A 18 -18.26 2.60 2.70
CA LYS A 18 -18.51 4.04 2.55
C LYS A 18 -17.17 4.77 2.39
N PRO A 19 -17.00 5.61 1.35
CA PRO A 19 -15.85 6.51 1.24
C PRO A 19 -15.69 7.37 2.49
N HIS A 20 -14.45 7.64 2.87
CA HIS A 20 -14.15 8.54 3.98
C HIS A 20 -12.76 9.16 3.85
N LEU A 21 -12.60 10.32 4.48
CA LEU A 21 -11.35 11.08 4.56
C LEU A 21 -10.62 10.75 5.87
N MET A 22 -9.30 10.79 5.84
CA MET A 22 -8.46 10.80 7.04
C MET A 22 -7.09 11.40 6.75
N THR A 23 -6.43 11.89 7.81
CA THR A 23 -5.03 12.28 7.75
C THR A 23 -4.18 11.16 8.35
N LEU A 24 -3.20 10.69 7.59
CA LEU A 24 -2.26 9.66 8.03
C LEU A 24 -0.97 10.32 8.54
N PRO A 25 -0.40 9.81 9.65
CA PRO A 25 0.93 10.20 10.05
C PRO A 25 1.98 9.60 9.09
N ALA A 26 3.23 10.02 9.27
CA ALA A 26 4.37 9.35 8.67
C ALA A 26 4.39 7.86 9.06
N GLN A 27 4.62 6.97 8.09
CA GLN A 27 4.60 5.52 8.30
C GLN A 27 5.83 4.86 7.66
N ASN A 28 6.32 3.80 8.29
CA ASN A 28 7.51 3.08 7.84
C ASN A 28 7.15 1.88 6.96
N PHE A 29 7.88 1.68 5.86
CA PHE A 29 7.65 0.61 4.91
C PHE A 29 8.96 0.00 4.44
N PHE A 30 8.93 -1.31 4.19
CA PHE A 30 9.79 -1.85 3.14
C PHE A 30 9.11 -1.64 1.80
N CYS A 31 9.87 -1.21 0.80
CA CYS A 31 9.38 -0.90 -0.54
C CYS A 31 10.26 -1.56 -1.60
N ILE A 32 9.66 -1.90 -2.74
CA ILE A 32 10.38 -2.32 -3.95
C ILE A 32 9.60 -1.83 -5.18
N ASN A 33 10.29 -1.14 -6.07
CA ASN A 33 9.69 -0.62 -7.31
C ASN A 33 9.62 -1.71 -8.38
N GLY A 34 8.74 -1.55 -9.34
CA GLY A 34 8.70 -2.39 -10.53
C GLY A 34 7.83 -1.78 -11.62
N ILE A 35 7.78 -2.46 -12.75
CA ILE A 35 6.98 -2.09 -13.91
C ILE A 35 6.35 -3.34 -14.53
N GLY A 36 5.33 -3.16 -15.35
CA GLY A 36 4.71 -4.21 -16.13
C GLY A 36 3.60 -4.97 -15.42
N ASP A 37 3.20 -6.09 -16.00
CA ASP A 37 2.00 -6.85 -15.61
C ASP A 37 2.11 -7.46 -14.19
N PRO A 38 1.18 -7.15 -13.27
CA PRO A 38 1.14 -7.76 -11.92
C PRO A 38 0.95 -9.27 -11.88
N ASN A 39 0.60 -9.90 -13.01
CA ASN A 39 0.41 -11.35 -13.08
C ASN A 39 1.71 -12.11 -13.36
N GLY A 40 2.78 -11.40 -13.72
CA GLY A 40 4.07 -11.97 -14.09
C GLY A 40 4.91 -12.48 -12.91
N GLU A 41 5.91 -13.30 -13.23
CA GLU A 41 6.85 -13.84 -12.23
C GLU A 41 7.66 -12.76 -11.53
N GLU A 42 8.02 -11.68 -12.24
CA GLU A 42 8.80 -10.58 -11.66
C GLU A 42 8.05 -9.88 -10.52
N PHE A 43 6.73 -9.68 -10.68
CA PHE A 43 5.88 -9.14 -9.61
C PHE A 43 5.89 -10.08 -8.40
N LYS A 44 5.70 -11.39 -8.61
CA LYS A 44 5.70 -12.40 -7.53
C LYS A 44 7.04 -12.44 -6.79
N ARG A 45 8.17 -12.36 -7.51
CA ARG A 45 9.52 -12.31 -6.93
C ARG A 45 9.67 -11.10 -6.00
N ARG A 46 9.22 -9.92 -6.43
CA ARG A 46 9.25 -8.67 -5.64
C ARG A 46 8.38 -8.74 -4.39
N VAL A 47 7.16 -9.29 -4.50
CA VAL A 47 6.30 -9.57 -3.34
C VAL A 47 7.00 -10.52 -2.36
N GLY A 48 7.66 -11.56 -2.88
CA GLY A 48 8.46 -12.50 -2.09
C GLY A 48 9.54 -11.81 -1.25
N CYS A 49 10.27 -10.85 -1.83
CA CYS A 49 11.29 -10.08 -1.13
C CYS A 49 10.72 -9.31 0.08
N LEU A 50 9.59 -8.61 -0.12
CA LEU A 50 8.93 -7.83 0.94
C LEU A 50 8.49 -8.70 2.11
N TYR A 51 7.91 -9.87 1.82
CA TYR A 51 7.54 -10.81 2.87
C TYR A 51 8.76 -11.43 3.54
N ALA A 52 9.83 -11.75 2.81
CA ALA A 52 11.05 -12.30 3.38
C ALA A 52 11.66 -11.38 4.45
N VAL A 53 11.76 -10.07 4.16
CA VAL A 53 12.27 -9.10 5.14
C VAL A 53 11.28 -8.84 6.28
N SER A 54 9.99 -8.70 6.00
CA SER A 54 8.96 -8.44 7.02
C SER A 54 8.83 -9.60 8.02
N TYR A 55 8.87 -10.85 7.52
CA TYR A 55 8.85 -12.03 8.38
C TYR A 55 10.14 -12.22 9.18
N THR A 56 11.27 -11.72 8.68
CA THR A 56 12.54 -11.75 9.43
C THR A 56 12.44 -10.93 10.71
N ILE A 57 11.83 -9.74 10.66
CA ILE A 57 11.51 -8.94 11.86
C ILE A 57 10.46 -9.63 12.72
N ARG A 58 9.35 -10.07 12.11
CA ARG A 58 8.27 -10.71 12.85
C ARG A 58 8.73 -11.96 13.62
N MET A 59 9.69 -12.71 13.08
CA MET A 59 10.26 -13.91 13.70
C MET A 59 11.50 -13.63 14.55
N ALA A 60 11.89 -12.37 14.75
CA ALA A 60 13.09 -12.01 15.51
C ALA A 60 13.20 -12.71 16.89
N PRO A 61 12.14 -12.78 17.73
CA PRO A 61 12.22 -13.47 19.02
C PRO A 61 12.46 -14.98 18.93
N LYS A 62 12.11 -15.62 17.80
CA LYS A 62 12.35 -17.05 17.57
C LYS A 62 13.75 -17.36 17.05
N ASN A 63 14.48 -16.33 16.59
CA ASN A 63 15.80 -16.45 15.99
C ASN A 63 16.86 -15.70 16.82
N ASP A 64 16.63 -15.57 18.13
CA ASP A 64 17.51 -14.91 19.10
C ASP A 64 17.96 -13.50 18.68
N TRP A 65 17.10 -12.79 17.93
CA TRP A 65 17.35 -11.41 17.53
C TRP A 65 16.53 -10.46 18.40
N LEU A 66 17.23 -9.77 19.31
CA LEU A 66 16.64 -8.74 20.17
C LEU A 66 16.44 -7.44 19.39
N ILE A 67 15.19 -7.02 19.26
CA ILE A 67 14.78 -5.74 18.70
C ILE A 67 14.25 -4.88 19.84
N PRO A 68 14.76 -3.65 20.04
CA PRO A 68 14.22 -2.71 21.04
C PRO A 68 12.72 -2.48 20.84
N ASP A 69 11.98 -2.43 21.94
CA ASP A 69 10.52 -2.18 21.96
C ASP A 69 9.66 -3.12 21.10
N TYR A 70 10.21 -4.30 20.78
CA TYR A 70 9.50 -5.30 19.99
C TYR A 70 8.19 -5.70 20.67
N SER A 71 7.12 -5.60 19.90
CA SER A 71 5.81 -6.14 20.26
C SER A 71 5.36 -7.15 19.21
N PRO A 72 4.83 -8.33 19.60
CA PRO A 72 4.30 -9.29 18.66
C PRO A 72 3.21 -8.65 17.78
N TYR A 73 3.17 -8.96 16.49
CA TYR A 73 2.19 -8.38 15.56
C TYR A 73 1.81 -9.40 14.48
N THR A 74 0.82 -9.12 13.65
CA THR A 74 0.64 -9.85 12.38
C THR A 74 1.29 -9.03 11.28
N VAL A 75 1.99 -9.64 10.32
CA VAL A 75 2.56 -8.90 9.18
C VAL A 75 1.44 -8.12 8.48
N TYR A 76 1.72 -6.86 8.17
CA TYR A 76 0.79 -5.96 7.47
C TYR A 76 0.47 -6.50 6.06
N PRO A 77 -0.69 -6.14 5.48
CA PRO A 77 -1.03 -6.57 4.14
C PRO A 77 -0.04 -6.01 3.12
N LEU A 78 0.04 -6.65 1.96
CA LEU A 78 0.71 -6.06 0.81
C LEU A 78 -0.03 -4.78 0.41
N GLU A 79 0.74 -3.75 0.08
CA GLU A 79 0.24 -2.52 -0.51
C GLU A 79 0.93 -2.29 -1.86
N GLY A 80 0.20 -1.73 -2.82
CA GLY A 80 0.74 -1.31 -4.11
C GLY A 80 0.38 0.14 -4.37
N GLN A 81 1.38 1.00 -4.57
CA GLN A 81 1.18 2.30 -5.20
C GLN A 81 1.27 2.11 -6.71
N TRP A 82 0.20 2.46 -7.43
CA TRP A 82 0.03 2.19 -8.85
C TRP A 82 0.02 3.47 -9.66
N GLY A 83 0.73 3.43 -10.78
CA GLY A 83 0.78 4.48 -11.77
C GLY A 83 1.10 3.91 -13.16
N LEU A 84 1.57 4.79 -14.03
CA LEU A 84 2.02 4.43 -15.37
C LEU A 84 3.50 4.73 -15.54
N GLN A 85 4.14 3.96 -16.40
CA GLN A 85 5.45 4.36 -16.91
C GLN A 85 5.30 5.64 -17.72
N GLU A 86 6.26 6.55 -17.58
CA GLU A 86 6.23 7.90 -18.19
C GLU A 86 5.98 7.86 -19.71
N LYS A 87 6.62 6.91 -20.41
CA LYS A 87 6.46 6.71 -21.86
C LYS A 87 5.04 6.35 -22.31
N PHE A 88 4.17 5.91 -21.40
CA PHE A 88 2.80 5.48 -21.71
C PHE A 88 1.72 6.44 -21.18
N LEU A 89 2.09 7.59 -20.63
CA LEU A 89 1.13 8.55 -20.04
C LEU A 89 0.08 9.07 -21.02
N ASN A 90 0.39 9.07 -22.32
CA ASN A 90 -0.47 9.58 -23.39
C ASN A 90 -1.03 8.46 -24.29
N GLU A 91 -0.82 7.19 -23.94
CA GLU A 91 -1.38 6.08 -24.73
C GLU A 91 -2.91 6.04 -24.58
N PRO A 92 -3.66 5.84 -25.69
CA PRO A 92 -5.11 5.81 -25.65
C PRO A 92 -5.64 4.53 -24.99
N VAL A 93 -4.84 3.46 -24.99
CA VAL A 93 -5.20 2.15 -24.43
C VAL A 93 -4.23 1.83 -23.30
N MET A 94 -4.80 1.53 -22.14
CA MET A 94 -4.07 1.14 -20.95
C MET A 94 -3.91 -0.38 -20.94
N LEU A 95 -2.68 -0.85 -21.14
CA LEU A 95 -2.33 -2.26 -21.00
C LEU A 95 -1.67 -2.49 -19.65
N LYS A 96 -1.82 -3.70 -19.09
CA LYS A 96 -1.17 -4.09 -17.81
C LYS A 96 0.35 -3.91 -17.85
N GLU A 97 0.94 -4.09 -19.03
CA GLU A 97 2.38 -3.87 -19.28
C GLU A 97 2.82 -2.40 -19.14
N HIS A 98 1.89 -1.44 -19.17
CA HIS A 98 2.17 -0.02 -19.04
C HIS A 98 2.36 0.42 -17.59
N PHE A 99 1.97 -0.43 -16.63
CA PHE A 99 1.98 -0.06 -15.23
C PHE A 99 3.40 0.19 -14.71
N SER A 100 3.49 1.17 -13.82
CA SER A 100 4.59 1.34 -12.88
C SER A 100 4.02 1.17 -11.48
N TYR A 101 4.81 0.60 -10.58
CA TYR A 101 4.33 0.37 -9.23
C TYR A 101 5.45 0.43 -8.20
N GLN A 102 5.05 0.71 -6.96
CA GLN A 102 5.85 0.49 -5.77
C GLN A 102 5.09 -0.42 -4.82
N LEU A 103 5.61 -1.63 -4.63
CA LEU A 103 5.06 -2.58 -3.68
C LEU A 103 5.64 -2.31 -2.30
N MET A 104 4.81 -2.46 -1.27
CA MET A 104 5.16 -2.07 0.09
C MET A 104 4.54 -2.99 1.13
N ILE A 105 5.20 -3.13 2.28
CA ILE A 105 4.62 -3.68 3.50
C ILE A 105 4.98 -2.76 4.66
N LYS A 106 3.95 -2.17 5.29
CA LYS A 106 4.11 -1.33 6.49
C LYS A 106 4.81 -2.09 7.60
N GLN A 107 5.64 -1.40 8.37
CA GLN A 107 6.27 -1.92 9.57
C GLN A 107 5.73 -1.22 10.82
N PRO A 108 5.70 -1.89 11.99
CA PRO A 108 5.44 -1.23 13.27
C PRO A 108 6.45 -0.12 13.57
N ASP A 109 6.07 0.82 14.44
CA ASP A 109 6.88 2.00 14.77
C ASP A 109 8.23 1.65 15.44
N PHE A 110 8.32 0.51 16.14
CA PHE A 110 9.59 0.02 16.71
C PHE A 110 10.61 -0.40 15.64
N VAL A 111 10.19 -0.54 14.37
CA VAL A 111 11.12 -0.84 13.27
C VAL A 111 11.75 0.46 12.79
N THR A 112 12.92 0.75 13.35
CA THR A 112 13.75 1.88 12.95
C THR A 112 14.59 1.55 11.71
N PRO A 113 15.26 2.54 11.07
CA PRO A 113 16.21 2.27 9.99
C PRO A 113 17.32 1.27 10.36
N GLN A 114 17.77 1.26 11.62
CA GLN A 114 18.79 0.31 12.10
C GLN A 114 18.24 -1.12 12.18
N VAL A 115 17.01 -1.27 12.70
CA VAL A 115 16.31 -2.56 12.72
C VAL A 115 16.09 -3.07 11.29
N ALA A 116 15.66 -2.18 10.40
CA ALA A 116 15.43 -2.51 9.00
C ALA A 116 16.71 -2.95 8.28
N ALA A 117 17.82 -2.24 8.48
CA ALA A 117 19.13 -2.63 7.93
C ALA A 117 19.55 -4.02 8.44
N GLY A 118 19.37 -4.29 9.74
CA GLY A 118 19.62 -5.62 10.31
C GLY A 118 18.74 -6.71 9.70
N ALA A 119 17.46 -6.42 9.44
CA ALA A 119 16.54 -7.34 8.79
C ALA A 119 16.99 -7.68 7.35
N LEU A 120 17.43 -6.68 6.58
CA LEU A 120 17.91 -6.86 5.21
C LEU A 120 19.14 -7.78 5.16
N VAL A 121 20.11 -7.57 6.06
CA VAL A 121 21.29 -8.45 6.17
C VAL A 121 20.88 -9.89 6.50
N ARG A 122 19.96 -10.06 7.47
CA ARG A 122 19.49 -11.38 7.91
C ARG A 122 18.62 -12.09 6.87
N ALA A 123 17.90 -11.35 6.04
CA ALA A 123 17.05 -11.88 4.99
C ALA A 123 17.80 -12.13 3.67
N LYS A 124 19.08 -11.74 3.56
CA LYS A 124 19.86 -11.78 2.30
C LYS A 124 19.79 -13.12 1.57
N THR A 125 19.88 -14.25 2.28
CA THR A 125 19.83 -15.59 1.68
C THR A 125 18.45 -16.00 1.16
N LYS A 126 17.40 -15.26 1.54
CA LYS A 126 16.00 -15.49 1.13
C LYS A 126 15.55 -14.53 0.02
N ILE A 127 16.41 -13.59 -0.36
CA ILE A 127 16.11 -12.55 -1.35
C ILE A 127 16.96 -12.83 -2.60
N PRO A 128 16.38 -12.84 -3.81
CA PRO A 128 17.15 -12.94 -5.04
C PRO A 128 18.19 -11.83 -5.14
N GLU A 129 19.42 -12.19 -5.54
CA GLU A 129 20.57 -11.28 -5.54
C GLU A 129 20.33 -10.04 -6.42
N ASP A 130 19.67 -10.21 -7.57
CA ASP A 130 19.29 -9.15 -8.49
C ASP A 130 18.25 -8.16 -7.93
N LEU A 131 17.50 -8.57 -6.90
CA LEU A 131 16.48 -7.73 -6.24
C LEU A 131 16.94 -7.15 -4.90
N ALA A 132 18.01 -7.67 -4.32
CA ALA A 132 18.45 -7.30 -2.97
C ALA A 132 18.76 -5.81 -2.83
N SER A 133 19.40 -5.20 -3.83
CA SER A 133 19.73 -3.77 -3.86
C SER A 133 18.52 -2.86 -4.15
N GLN A 134 17.41 -3.43 -4.63
CA GLN A 134 16.20 -2.68 -4.98
C GLN A 134 15.21 -2.57 -3.81
N LEU A 135 15.40 -3.38 -2.77
CA LEU A 135 14.59 -3.38 -1.57
C LEU A 135 15.05 -2.27 -0.63
N ILE A 136 14.18 -1.29 -0.40
CA ILE A 136 14.49 -0.12 0.43
C ILE A 136 13.58 -0.07 1.65
N PHE A 137 14.07 0.53 2.73
CA PHE A 137 13.25 0.91 3.87
C PHE A 137 13.13 2.43 3.90
N LYS A 138 11.90 2.95 3.95
CA LYS A 138 11.65 4.39 4.01
C LYS A 138 10.42 4.73 4.82
N THR A 139 10.40 5.96 5.31
CA THR A 139 9.23 6.61 5.88
C THR A 139 8.47 7.33 4.76
N ILE A 140 7.16 7.15 4.69
CA ILE A 140 6.27 7.78 3.71
C ILE A 140 5.24 8.62 4.46
N GLU A 141 5.05 9.85 4.00
CA GLU A 141 4.03 10.79 4.48
C GLU A 141 2.96 10.93 3.39
N GLU A 142 1.89 10.15 3.48
CA GLU A 142 0.74 10.27 2.56
C GLU A 142 -0.12 11.50 2.87
N GLY A 143 -0.16 11.94 4.14
CA GLY A 143 -0.95 13.08 4.57
C GLY A 143 -2.46 12.82 4.45
N LEU A 144 -3.18 13.75 3.80
CA LEU A 144 -4.63 13.67 3.65
C LEU A 144 -5.02 12.72 2.51
N VAL A 145 -5.83 11.73 2.85
CA VAL A 145 -6.26 10.67 1.92
C VAL A 145 -7.76 10.45 1.99
N ALA A 146 -8.31 9.93 0.90
CA ALA A 146 -9.64 9.33 0.87
C ALA A 146 -9.53 7.84 0.58
N GLN A 147 -10.35 7.03 1.24
CA GLN A 147 -10.35 5.59 1.04
C GLN A 147 -11.76 4.96 1.01
N ILE A 148 -11.87 3.87 0.27
CA ILE A 148 -13.09 3.05 0.14
C ILE A 148 -12.68 1.57 0.00
N LEU A 149 -13.48 0.68 0.57
CA LEU A 149 -13.34 -0.77 0.36
C LEU A 149 -13.97 -1.18 -0.98
N HIS A 150 -13.15 -1.74 -1.85
CA HIS A 150 -13.58 -2.55 -2.99
C HIS A 150 -13.80 -4.01 -2.55
N ILE A 151 -14.89 -4.62 -3.04
CA ILE A 151 -15.15 -6.06 -2.90
C ILE A 151 -15.52 -6.58 -4.28
N GLY A 152 -14.70 -7.44 -4.85
CA GLY A 152 -14.86 -7.90 -6.24
C GLY A 152 -13.52 -8.12 -6.94
N SER A 153 -13.60 -8.41 -8.25
CA SER A 153 -12.41 -8.53 -9.10
C SER A 153 -11.71 -7.18 -9.25
N TYR A 154 -10.39 -7.19 -9.41
CA TYR A 154 -9.62 -5.98 -9.69
C TYR A 154 -10.10 -5.26 -10.97
N ASP A 155 -10.66 -6.01 -11.93
CA ASP A 155 -11.21 -5.44 -13.16
C ASP A 155 -12.48 -4.58 -12.92
N ASP A 156 -13.14 -4.74 -11.76
CA ASP A 156 -14.36 -4.00 -11.36
C ASP A 156 -14.04 -2.78 -10.47
N GLU A 157 -12.75 -2.52 -10.19
CA GLU A 157 -12.32 -1.35 -9.43
C GLU A 157 -12.78 0.01 -10.00
N PRO A 158 -12.90 0.22 -11.33
CA PRO A 158 -13.40 1.47 -11.89
C PRO A 158 -14.72 1.93 -11.27
N GLU A 159 -15.68 1.03 -11.03
CA GLU A 159 -16.96 1.36 -10.40
C GLU A 159 -16.79 1.88 -8.96
N THR A 160 -15.76 1.40 -8.26
CA THR A 160 -15.47 1.82 -6.88
C THR A 160 -14.75 3.17 -6.87
N PHE A 161 -13.87 3.41 -7.84
CA PHE A 161 -13.26 4.73 -8.05
C PHE A 161 -14.29 5.80 -8.43
N GLU A 162 -15.32 5.46 -9.21
CA GLU A 162 -16.42 6.40 -9.52
C GLU A 162 -17.17 6.83 -8.26
N LYS A 163 -17.50 5.88 -7.37
CA LYS A 163 -18.14 6.18 -6.06
C LYS A 163 -17.25 7.08 -5.20
N LEU A 164 -15.94 6.84 -5.19
CA LEU A 164 -14.98 7.67 -4.49
C LEU A 164 -14.90 9.08 -5.09
N ALA A 165 -14.87 9.20 -6.42
CA ALA A 165 -14.82 10.48 -7.12
C ALA A 165 -16.07 11.33 -6.85
N PHE A 166 -17.25 10.71 -6.86
CA PHE A 166 -18.51 11.39 -6.50
C PHE A 166 -18.45 11.93 -5.07
N PHE A 167 -18.04 11.10 -4.10
CA PHE A 167 -17.87 11.53 -2.72
C PHE A 167 -16.88 12.71 -2.56
N LEU A 168 -15.75 12.67 -3.27
CA LEU A 168 -14.77 13.75 -3.22
C LEU A 168 -15.38 15.07 -3.71
N LYS A 169 -16.07 15.03 -4.84
CA LYS A 169 -16.77 16.21 -5.39
C LYS A 169 -17.80 16.77 -4.42
N GLU A 170 -18.66 15.91 -3.84
CA GLU A 170 -19.65 16.33 -2.83
C GLU A 170 -19.03 16.96 -1.58
N LYS A 171 -17.81 16.54 -1.21
CA LYS A 171 -17.09 17.06 -0.05
C LYS A 171 -16.18 18.24 -0.36
N GLY A 172 -16.11 18.70 -1.61
CA GLY A 172 -15.21 19.79 -2.01
C GLY A 172 -13.74 19.38 -1.97
N TYR A 173 -13.41 18.15 -2.36
CA TYR A 173 -12.05 17.64 -2.48
C TYR A 173 -11.77 17.16 -3.90
N ARG A 174 -10.50 17.14 -4.27
CA ARG A 174 -10.01 16.52 -5.50
C ARG A 174 -8.77 15.67 -5.23
N ARG A 175 -8.51 14.71 -6.12
CA ARG A 175 -7.28 13.91 -6.08
C ARG A 175 -6.08 14.81 -6.41
N THR A 176 -4.97 14.59 -5.71
CA THR A 176 -3.69 15.28 -6.03
C THR A 176 -2.89 14.55 -7.12
N SER A 177 -3.21 13.29 -7.40
CA SER A 177 -2.57 12.46 -8.42
C SER A 177 -3.54 11.50 -9.09
N LYS A 178 -3.21 11.09 -10.32
CA LYS A 178 -3.85 9.96 -11.01
C LYS A 178 -3.44 8.60 -10.42
N GLU A 179 -2.29 8.55 -9.76
CA GLU A 179 -1.86 7.36 -9.03
C GLU A 179 -2.78 7.07 -7.85
N HIS A 180 -2.83 5.81 -7.45
CA HIS A 180 -3.62 5.34 -6.33
C HIS A 180 -2.86 4.26 -5.56
N LYS A 181 -3.32 4.02 -4.34
CA LYS A 181 -2.85 2.94 -3.49
C LYS A 181 -3.91 1.87 -3.36
N GLU A 182 -3.51 0.62 -3.53
CA GLU A 182 -4.27 -0.58 -3.22
C GLU A 182 -3.69 -1.25 -1.97
N ILE A 183 -4.55 -1.69 -1.06
CA ILE A 183 -4.17 -2.45 0.14
C ILE A 183 -4.92 -3.77 0.13
N TYR A 184 -4.18 -4.86 -0.08
CA TYR A 184 -4.76 -6.19 -0.32
C TYR A 184 -5.09 -6.88 1.01
N MET A 185 -6.35 -6.74 1.44
CA MET A 185 -6.83 -7.31 2.71
C MET A 185 -7.11 -8.81 2.62
N SER A 186 -7.26 -9.34 1.40
CA SER A 186 -7.44 -10.76 1.10
C SER A 186 -6.24 -11.30 0.29
N ASP A 187 -5.96 -12.60 0.41
CA ASP A 187 -4.96 -13.27 -0.42
C ASP A 187 -5.62 -13.75 -1.72
N PRO A 188 -5.26 -13.21 -2.89
CA PRO A 188 -5.88 -13.56 -4.17
C PRO A 188 -5.61 -15.01 -4.60
N ARG A 189 -4.64 -15.69 -3.99
CA ARG A 189 -4.37 -17.11 -4.27
C ARG A 189 -5.31 -18.05 -3.53
N ARG A 190 -6.09 -17.53 -2.58
CA ARG A 190 -6.92 -18.30 -1.64
C ARG A 190 -8.36 -17.83 -1.57
N THR A 191 -8.69 -16.77 -2.29
CA THR A 191 -9.97 -16.08 -2.20
C THR A 191 -10.52 -15.94 -3.60
N GLU A 192 -11.76 -16.38 -3.80
CA GLU A 192 -12.45 -16.21 -5.08
C GLU A 192 -12.55 -14.71 -5.45
N PRO A 193 -12.44 -14.34 -6.74
CA PRO A 193 -12.42 -12.95 -7.19
C PRO A 193 -13.55 -12.09 -6.61
N GLU A 194 -14.78 -12.60 -6.57
CA GLU A 194 -15.96 -11.88 -6.08
C GLU A 194 -15.95 -11.61 -4.56
N LYS A 195 -15.01 -12.21 -3.82
CA LYS A 195 -14.85 -12.08 -2.37
C LYS A 195 -13.56 -11.36 -1.98
N LEU A 196 -12.73 -10.96 -2.94
CA LEU A 196 -11.53 -10.19 -2.67
C LEU A 196 -11.90 -8.89 -1.97
N LYS A 197 -10.99 -8.40 -1.14
CA LYS A 197 -11.17 -7.17 -0.38
C LYS A 197 -9.92 -6.33 -0.55
N THR A 198 -10.08 -5.18 -1.16
CA THR A 198 -9.00 -4.24 -1.44
C THR A 198 -9.42 -2.87 -0.94
N ILE A 199 -8.63 -2.22 -0.11
CA ILE A 199 -8.87 -0.81 0.20
C ILE A 199 -8.23 0.00 -0.92
N LEU A 200 -9.04 0.78 -1.63
CA LEU A 200 -8.57 1.75 -2.61
C LEU A 200 -8.40 3.08 -1.90
N ARG A 201 -7.23 3.69 -2.08
CA ARG A 201 -6.86 4.95 -1.44
C ARG A 201 -6.23 5.91 -2.44
N VAL A 202 -6.58 7.18 -2.31
CA VAL A 202 -6.04 8.28 -3.12
C VAL A 202 -5.65 9.44 -2.21
N THR A 203 -4.58 10.13 -2.54
CA THR A 203 -4.19 11.39 -1.90
C THR A 203 -5.07 12.52 -2.42
N VAL A 204 -5.48 13.42 -1.52
CA VAL A 204 -6.47 14.46 -1.83
C VAL A 204 -6.10 15.81 -1.23
N GLU A 205 -6.65 16.85 -1.83
CA GLU A 205 -6.58 18.22 -1.33
C GLU A 205 -7.95 18.91 -1.48
N GLN A 206 -8.16 19.96 -0.69
CA GLN A 206 -9.40 20.74 -0.76
C GLN A 206 -9.50 21.45 -2.10
N ASP A 207 -10.66 21.34 -2.75
CA ASP A 207 -10.93 21.99 -4.01
C ASP A 207 -11.34 23.45 -3.78
N LYS A 208 -10.34 24.34 -3.84
CA LYS A 208 -10.52 25.79 -3.64
C LYS A 208 -11.38 26.47 -4.72
N SER A 209 -11.77 25.76 -5.78
CA SER A 209 -12.64 26.31 -6.82
C SER A 209 -14.13 26.36 -6.41
N VAL A 210 -14.51 25.65 -5.35
CA VAL A 210 -15.89 25.56 -4.86
C VAL A 210 -16.25 26.72 -3.90
N GLU A 211 -15.28 27.50 -3.41
CA GLU A 211 -15.51 28.62 -2.48
C GLU A 211 -16.03 29.91 -3.16
N VAL A 212 -16.13 29.98 -4.50
CA VAL A 212 -16.44 31.23 -5.22
C VAL A 212 -17.90 31.35 -5.69
N SER A 213 -18.79 30.38 -5.42
CA SER A 213 -20.15 30.40 -5.98
C SER A 213 -21.28 30.89 -5.07
N ASP A 214 -21.03 31.25 -3.81
CA ASP A 214 -22.08 31.68 -2.86
C ASP A 214 -22.08 33.19 -2.53
N ILE A 215 -21.49 34.02 -3.38
CA ILE A 215 -21.64 35.48 -3.30
C ILE A 215 -21.92 36.05 -4.70
N ASN A 216 -23.19 36.04 -5.10
CA ASN A 216 -23.89 37.12 -5.82
C ASN A 216 -25.36 36.77 -6.06
#